data_AF-X6KZH7-F1
#
_entry.id   AF-X6KZH7-F1
#
_cell.length_a   1.000
_cell.length_b   1.000
_cell.length_c   1.000
_cell.angle_alpha   90.00
_cell.angle_beta   90.00
_cell.angle_gamma   90.00
#
_symmetry.space_group_name_H-M   'P 1'
#
loop_
_entity.id
_entity.type
_entity.pdbx_description
1 polymer ?
#
loop_
_entity_poly.entity_id
_entity_poly.type
_entity_poly.pdbx_seq_one_letter_code
_entity_poly.pdbx_strand_id
1 'polypeptide(L)'
;MKLVSLLFTVLFLVSGCSDQSRLGYGPTLVTVDGFPVYWKDFRKVSSMHAKAFPTERAESIYMFAVGSEVPGAKAAALSRAKLIALSERAVKQDGSCTWLGYDADLDARFRAFGSLASLSDDRLFFARLRCGA
;
A
#
# COMPACT_ATOMS: atom_id res chain seq x y z
N MET A 1 -23.52 -17.47 -55.91
CA MET A 1 -22.47 -16.44 -55.78
C MET A 1 -22.70 -15.74 -54.44
N LYS A 2 -21.95 -16.17 -53.41
CA LYS A 2 -20.92 -15.40 -52.68
C LYS A 2 -21.49 -14.11 -52.05
N LEU A 3 -21.71 -14.13 -50.73
CA LEU A 3 -20.87 -13.51 -49.67
C LEU A 3 -21.16 -11.99 -49.58
N VAL A 4 -21.38 -11.36 -48.42
CA VAL A 4 -20.62 -11.43 -47.18
C VAL A 4 -21.52 -11.05 -46.00
N SER A 5 -21.45 -11.87 -44.96
CA SER A 5 -21.92 -11.62 -43.61
C SER A 5 -21.07 -10.53 -42.95
N LEU A 6 -21.64 -9.39 -42.54
CA LEU A 6 -20.97 -8.45 -41.65
C LEU A 6 -21.35 -8.79 -40.20
N LEU A 7 -20.60 -9.73 -39.64
CA LEU A 7 -20.56 -10.00 -38.20
C LEU A 7 -19.88 -8.80 -37.52
N PHE A 8 -20.67 -7.98 -36.81
CA PHE A 8 -20.13 -7.03 -35.84
C PHE A 8 -19.67 -7.84 -34.61
N THR A 9 -18.42 -8.28 -34.64
CA THR A 9 -17.75 -8.88 -33.47
C THR A 9 -17.44 -7.75 -32.49
N VAL A 10 -18.41 -7.44 -31.62
CA VAL A 10 -18.18 -6.59 -30.45
C VAL A 10 -17.37 -7.43 -29.46
N LEU A 11 -16.04 -7.27 -29.49
CA LEU A 11 -15.17 -7.68 -28.38
C LEU A 11 -15.54 -6.83 -27.16
N PHE A 12 -16.46 -7.32 -26.34
CA PHE A 12 -16.51 -6.93 -24.93
C PHE A 12 -15.25 -7.50 -24.27
N LEU A 13 -14.18 -6.71 -24.29
CA LEU A 13 -13.13 -6.80 -23.29
C LEU A 13 -13.81 -6.47 -21.95
N VAL A 14 -14.32 -7.51 -21.28
CA VAL A 14 -14.64 -7.45 -19.87
C VAL A 14 -13.29 -7.33 -19.17
N SER A 15 -12.82 -6.10 -19.04
CA SER A 15 -11.76 -5.74 -18.10
C SER A 15 -12.23 -6.28 -16.76
N GLY A 16 -11.60 -7.35 -16.30
CA GLY A 16 -11.87 -7.90 -14.98
C GLY A 16 -11.61 -6.82 -13.94
N CYS A 17 -12.67 -6.17 -13.48
CA CYS A 17 -12.68 -5.59 -12.15
C CYS A 17 -12.55 -6.79 -11.22
N SER A 18 -11.31 -7.13 -10.84
CA SER A 18 -11.04 -8.03 -9.73
C SER A 18 -11.57 -7.36 -8.46
N ASP A 19 -12.88 -7.49 -8.22
CA ASP A 19 -13.58 -7.15 -6.98
C ASP A 19 -13.29 -8.22 -5.90
N GLN A 20 -12.01 -8.55 -5.72
CA GLN A 20 -11.57 -9.45 -4.67
C GLN A 20 -11.21 -8.60 -3.44
N SER A 21 -12.19 -8.46 -2.53
CA SER A 21 -12.01 -8.08 -1.12
C SER A 21 -11.83 -6.59 -0.79
N ARG A 22 -12.75 -5.72 -1.23
CA ARG A 22 -12.90 -4.34 -0.73
C ARG A 22 -13.57 -4.21 0.65
N LEU A 23 -13.51 -5.25 1.49
CA LEU A 23 -13.92 -5.17 2.89
C LEU A 23 -12.73 -4.81 3.78
N GLY A 24 -12.30 -3.56 3.61
CA GLY A 24 -11.61 -2.59 4.48
C GLY A 24 -10.97 -2.94 5.84
N TYR A 25 -10.55 -4.17 6.15
CA TYR A 25 -9.96 -4.52 7.45
C TYR A 25 -8.61 -5.26 7.40
N GLY A 26 -8.22 -5.82 6.25
CA GLY A 26 -6.92 -6.47 6.05
C GLY A 26 -5.82 -5.52 5.56
N PRO A 27 -4.53 -5.79 5.84
CA PRO A 27 -3.44 -5.07 5.20
C PRO A 27 -3.44 -5.36 3.68
N THR A 28 -3.13 -4.34 2.87
CA THR A 28 -2.87 -4.56 1.44
C THR A 28 -1.49 -5.20 1.30
N LEU A 29 -1.36 -6.21 0.44
CA LEU A 29 -0.12 -6.97 0.23
C LEU A 29 0.19 -7.03 -1.28
N VAL A 30 1.37 -6.56 -1.67
CA VAL A 30 1.84 -6.61 -3.06
C VAL A 30 3.31 -7.04 -3.09
N THR A 31 3.62 -8.00 -3.96
CA THR A 31 5.00 -8.48 -4.15
C THR A 31 5.72 -7.66 -5.21
N VAL A 32 6.86 -7.08 -4.85
CA VAL A 32 7.74 -6.31 -5.75
C VAL A 32 9.16 -6.86 -5.65
N ASP A 33 9.78 -7.24 -6.77
CA ASP A 33 11.11 -7.85 -6.82
C ASP A 33 11.29 -9.05 -5.86
N GLY A 34 10.24 -9.84 -5.66
CA GLY A 34 10.24 -10.96 -4.71
C GLY A 34 10.07 -10.56 -3.25
N PHE A 35 9.90 -9.28 -2.94
CA PHE A 35 9.62 -8.78 -1.59
C PHE A 35 8.12 -8.56 -1.39
N PRO A 36 7.49 -9.21 -0.40
CA PRO A 36 6.10 -8.95 -0.02
C PRO A 36 6.04 -7.64 0.76
N VAL A 37 5.54 -6.59 0.11
CA VAL A 37 5.31 -5.29 0.75
C VAL A 37 3.88 -5.22 1.25
N TYR A 38 3.70 -4.84 2.50
CA TYR A 38 2.38 -4.64 3.08
C TYR A 38 2.20 -3.22 3.61
N TRP A 39 0.96 -2.73 3.57
CA TRP A 39 0.58 -1.48 4.21
C TRP A 39 -0.80 -1.49 4.83
N LYS A 40 -0.95 -0.69 5.89
CA LYS A 40 -2.22 -0.54 6.63
C LYS A 40 -2.44 0.91 7.02
N ASP A 41 -3.67 1.37 6.88
CA ASP A 41 -4.09 2.70 7.33
C ASP A 41 -3.95 2.78 8.85
N PHE A 42 -3.02 3.61 9.30
CA PHE A 42 -2.65 3.75 10.69
C PHE A 42 -3.78 4.37 11.52
N ARG A 43 -4.59 5.24 10.91
CA ARG A 43 -5.75 5.85 11.58
C ARG A 43 -6.84 4.83 11.90
N LYS A 44 -6.84 3.68 11.21
CA LYS A 44 -7.75 2.55 11.45
C LYS A 44 -7.20 1.54 12.45
N VAL A 45 -6.00 1.73 12.98
CA VAL A 45 -5.40 0.83 13.99
C VAL A 45 -6.09 1.00 15.34
N SER A 46 -6.40 2.24 15.75
CA SER A 46 -7.27 2.49 16.91
C SER A 46 -7.91 3.87 16.86
N SER A 47 -8.98 4.06 17.64
CA SER A 47 -9.67 5.35 17.79
C SER A 47 -8.79 6.47 18.33
N MET A 48 -7.72 6.14 19.08
CA MET A 48 -6.74 7.11 19.58
C MET A 48 -5.90 7.70 18.44
N HIS A 49 -5.60 6.91 17.40
CA HIS A 49 -4.78 7.36 16.27
C HIS A 49 -5.57 8.17 15.25
N ALA A 50 -6.88 7.98 15.17
CA ALA A 50 -7.74 8.64 14.18
C ALA A 50 -7.76 10.18 14.27
N LYS A 51 -7.54 10.73 15.48
CA LYS A 51 -7.56 12.16 15.80
C LYS A 51 -6.17 12.77 16.04
N ALA A 52 -5.14 11.94 16.11
CA ALA A 52 -3.80 12.39 16.50
C ALA A 52 -3.15 13.29 15.44
N PHE A 53 -3.58 13.19 14.17
CA PHE A 53 -2.97 13.91 13.07
C PHE A 53 -4.01 14.40 12.06
N PRO A 54 -4.05 15.72 11.76
CA PRO A 54 -4.88 16.25 10.70
C PRO A 54 -4.39 15.73 9.34
N THR A 55 -5.34 15.39 8.47
CA THR A 55 -5.12 14.89 7.10
C THR A 55 -6.13 15.56 6.19
N GLU A 56 -5.80 15.78 4.92
CA GLU A 56 -6.76 16.28 3.95
C GLU A 56 -7.79 15.19 3.57
N ARG A 57 -8.82 15.57 2.82
CA ARG A 57 -9.87 14.64 2.39
C ARG A 57 -9.26 13.51 1.55
N ALA A 58 -9.63 12.27 1.87
CA ALA A 58 -9.13 11.03 1.24
C ALA A 58 -7.63 10.75 1.46
N GLU A 59 -6.94 11.54 2.29
CA GLU A 59 -5.57 11.26 2.71
C GLU A 59 -5.53 10.51 4.04
N SER A 60 -4.58 9.60 4.18
CA SER A 60 -4.26 9.00 5.47
C SER A 60 -2.77 8.69 5.59
N ILE A 61 -2.37 8.35 6.81
CA ILE A 61 -1.04 7.86 7.13
C ILE A 61 -1.09 6.35 7.16
N TYR A 62 -0.18 5.73 6.43
CA TYR A 62 -0.08 4.29 6.30
C TYR A 62 1.23 3.81 6.91
N MET A 63 1.13 2.73 7.68
CA MET A 63 2.28 1.99 8.15
C MET A 63 2.66 0.98 7.07
N PHE A 64 3.91 1.04 6.61
CA PHE A 64 4.49 0.14 5.63
C PHE A 64 5.51 -0.77 6.29
N ALA A 65 5.59 -1.99 5.78
CA ALA A 65 6.67 -2.90 6.12
C ALA A 65 6.81 -4.01 5.08
N VAL A 66 7.88 -4.78 5.23
CA VAL A 66 8.19 -5.96 4.42
C VAL A 66 8.12 -7.18 5.30
N GLY A 67 7.40 -8.20 4.86
CA GLY A 67 7.13 -9.38 5.68
C GLY A 67 8.22 -10.45 5.56
N SER A 68 8.71 -10.92 6.71
CA SER A 68 9.16 -12.30 6.93
C SER A 68 8.00 -13.27 7.19
N GLU A 69 6.74 -12.79 7.13
CA GLU A 69 5.52 -13.60 7.35
C GLU A 69 5.14 -14.46 6.13
N VAL A 70 5.92 -14.39 5.05
CA VAL A 70 5.85 -15.34 3.94
C VAL A 70 6.75 -16.53 4.28
N PRO A 71 6.22 -17.77 4.42
CA PRO A 71 7.03 -18.94 4.69
C PRO A 71 8.15 -19.09 3.65
N GLY A 72 9.41 -19.09 4.10
CA GLY A 72 10.58 -19.24 3.24
C GLY A 72 11.27 -17.93 2.81
N ALA A 73 10.71 -16.76 3.13
CA ALA A 73 11.40 -15.49 2.90
C ALA A 73 12.40 -15.21 4.03
N LYS A 74 13.71 -15.41 3.78
CA LYS A 74 14.74 -14.72 4.58
C LYS A 74 14.54 -13.24 4.35
N ALA A 75 14.02 -12.52 5.34
CA ALA A 75 14.11 -11.07 5.37
C ALA A 75 15.60 -10.72 5.42
N ALA A 76 16.24 -10.55 4.26
CA ALA A 76 17.45 -9.76 4.21
C ALA A 76 17.11 -8.43 4.88
N ALA A 77 17.92 -7.99 5.85
CA ALA A 77 17.72 -6.70 6.49
C ALA A 77 17.72 -5.63 5.39
N LEU A 78 16.52 -5.21 4.98
CA LEU A 78 16.35 -4.20 3.96
C LEU A 78 16.65 -2.86 4.61
N SER A 79 17.51 -2.06 3.97
CA SER A 79 17.66 -0.68 4.40
C SER A 79 16.32 0.06 4.27
N ARG A 80 16.08 1.03 5.15
CA ARG A 80 14.86 1.85 5.10
C ARG A 80 14.62 2.48 3.73
N ALA A 81 15.68 2.98 3.09
CA ALA A 81 15.61 3.54 1.75
C ALA A 81 15.12 2.52 0.71
N LYS A 82 15.58 1.26 0.79
CA LYS A 82 15.13 0.19 -0.10
C LYS A 82 13.67 -0.18 0.18
N LEU A 83 13.28 -0.23 1.46
CA LEU A 83 11.89 -0.47 1.87
C LEU A 83 10.96 0.62 1.30
N ILE A 84 11.29 1.91 1.47
CA ILE A 84 10.52 3.03 0.91
C ILE A 84 10.37 2.90 -0.61
N ALA A 85 11.46 2.61 -1.33
CA ALA A 85 11.44 2.45 -2.78
C ALA A 85 10.62 1.23 -3.26
N LEU A 86 10.60 0.14 -2.47
CA LEU A 86 9.72 -1.00 -2.72
C LEU A 86 8.26 -0.63 -2.50
N SER A 87 7.96 0.08 -1.42
CA SER A 87 6.61 0.53 -1.06
C SER A 87 5.99 1.50 -2.05
N GLU A 88 6.73 2.49 -2.52
CA GLU A 88 6.23 3.40 -3.56
C GLU A 88 5.85 2.63 -4.83
N ARG A 89 6.68 1.68 -5.27
CA ARG A 89 6.38 0.84 -6.43
C ARG A 89 5.19 -0.07 -6.18
N ALA A 90 5.08 -0.65 -4.99
CA ALA A 90 3.97 -1.51 -4.61
C ALA A 90 2.62 -0.76 -4.69
N VAL A 91 2.57 0.48 -4.18
CA VAL A 91 1.40 1.35 -4.26
C VAL A 91 1.06 1.70 -5.71
N LYS A 92 2.06 2.07 -6.52
CA LYS A 92 1.87 2.37 -7.94
C LYS A 92 1.37 1.15 -8.73
N GLN A 93 1.85 -0.04 -8.40
CA GLN A 93 1.45 -1.30 -9.03
C GLN A 93 0.03 -1.72 -8.64
N ASP A 94 -0.35 -1.54 -7.37
CA ASP A 94 -1.69 -1.82 -6.87
C ASP A 94 -2.75 -0.90 -7.49
N GLY A 95 -2.42 0.39 -7.66
CA GLY A 95 -3.26 1.37 -8.33
C GLY A 95 -4.51 1.82 -7.54
N SER A 96 -4.80 1.27 -6.36
CA SER A 96 -5.95 1.70 -5.54
C SER A 96 -5.71 2.99 -4.76
N CYS A 97 -4.45 3.40 -4.65
CA CYS A 97 -4.00 4.57 -3.90
C CYS A 97 -2.91 5.34 -4.67
N THR A 98 -2.84 6.64 -4.43
CA THR A 98 -1.74 7.51 -4.88
C THR A 98 -0.70 7.63 -3.78
N TRP A 99 0.58 7.40 -4.11
CA TRP A 99 1.72 7.69 -3.24
C TRP A 99 1.92 9.21 -3.13
N LEU A 100 1.78 9.76 -1.91
CA LEU A 100 1.99 11.20 -1.68
C LEU A 100 3.40 11.52 -1.18
N GLY A 101 4.15 10.51 -0.74
CA GLY A 101 5.55 10.68 -0.34
C GLY A 101 5.87 10.13 1.05
N TYR A 102 7.17 9.86 1.22
CA TYR A 102 7.80 9.64 2.52
C TYR A 102 8.28 10.98 3.09
N ASP A 103 8.10 11.17 4.40
CA ASP A 103 8.52 12.36 5.14
C ASP A 103 9.15 11.87 6.44
N ALA A 104 10.45 12.16 6.63
CA ALA A 104 11.22 11.64 7.76
C ALA A 104 10.77 12.21 9.11
N ASP A 105 10.34 13.47 9.15
CA ASP A 105 9.84 14.12 10.37
C ASP A 105 8.45 13.59 10.74
N LEU A 106 7.62 13.30 9.73
CA LEU A 106 6.37 12.57 9.92
C LEU A 106 6.65 11.17 10.48
N ASP A 107 7.50 10.38 9.83
CA ASP A 107 7.87 9.03 10.28
C ASP A 107 8.39 9.02 11.73
N ALA A 108 9.29 9.94 12.06
CA ALA A 108 9.83 10.08 13.42
C ALA A 108 8.74 10.41 14.45
N ARG A 109 7.82 11.33 14.13
CA ARG A 109 6.69 11.68 15.02
C ARG A 109 5.76 10.49 15.25
N PHE A 110 5.46 9.72 14.21
CA PHE A 110 4.60 8.54 14.34
C PHE A 110 5.28 7.43 15.14
N ARG A 111 6.58 7.21 14.99
CA ARG A 111 7.33 6.27 15.83
C ARG A 111 7.33 6.66 17.30
N ALA A 112 7.50 7.95 17.57
CA ALA A 112 7.50 8.48 18.94
C ALA A 112 6.10 8.47 19.58
N PHE A 113 5.04 8.60 18.79
CA PHE A 113 3.66 8.58 19.29
C PHE A 113 3.36 7.25 19.97
N GLY A 114 3.20 7.23 21.30
CA GLY A 114 2.91 6.01 22.05
C GLY A 114 3.99 4.92 21.97
N SER A 115 5.24 5.27 21.59
CA SER A 115 6.36 4.33 21.44
C SER A 115 6.09 3.18 20.45
N LEU A 116 5.45 3.46 19.32
CA LEU A 116 5.02 2.45 18.35
C LEU A 116 6.19 1.69 17.72
N ALA A 117 7.34 2.33 17.53
CA ALA A 117 8.58 1.69 17.10
C ALA A 117 9.79 2.55 17.46
N SER A 118 10.97 1.94 17.59
CA SER A 118 12.23 2.69 17.70
C SER A 118 12.52 3.46 16.41
N LEU A 119 13.20 4.60 16.51
CA LEU A 119 13.77 5.31 15.36
C LEU A 119 14.80 4.46 14.60
N SER A 120 15.41 3.47 15.27
CA SER A 120 16.36 2.52 14.68
C SER A 120 15.68 1.29 14.05
N ASP A 121 14.35 1.15 14.12
CA ASP A 121 13.67 0.00 13.52
C ASP A 121 13.45 0.21 12.01
N ASP A 122 14.31 -0.40 11.19
CA ASP A 122 14.23 -0.31 9.73
C ASP A 122 13.18 -1.22 9.08
N ARG A 123 12.46 -2.02 9.87
CA ARG A 123 11.51 -3.00 9.33
C ARG A 123 10.19 -2.38 8.91
N LEU A 124 9.87 -1.20 9.43
CA LEU A 124 8.65 -0.46 9.12
C LEU A 124 8.94 1.02 8.90
N PHE A 125 8.00 1.76 8.33
CA PHE A 125 7.99 3.23 8.30
C PHE A 125 6.56 3.75 8.06
N PHE A 126 6.35 5.06 8.23
CA PHE A 126 5.08 5.71 7.96
C PHE A 126 5.15 6.67 6.76
N ALA A 127 4.13 6.64 5.90
CA ALA A 127 4.02 7.53 4.75
C ALA A 127 2.57 7.92 4.43
N ARG A 128 2.40 8.96 3.61
CA ARG A 128 1.10 9.47 3.19
C ARG A 128 0.63 8.79 1.91
N LEU A 129 -0.63 8.36 1.88
CA LEU A 129 -1.33 7.95 0.67
C LEU A 129 -2.65 8.71 0.54
N ARG A 130 -3.13 8.82 -0.70
CA ARG A 130 -4.51 9.20 -1.01
C ARG A 130 -5.22 8.03 -1.67
N CYS A 131 -6.32 7.55 -1.09
CA CYS A 131 -7.04 6.37 -1.60
C CYS A 131 -8.51 6.69 -1.84
N GLY A 132 -9.12 6.04 -2.84
CA GLY A 132 -10.53 6.26 -3.18
C GLY A 132 -10.83 7.60 -3.86
N ALA A 133 -9.86 8.10 -4.65
CA ALA A 133 -10.07 9.17 -5.62
C ALA A 133 -10.86 8.65 -6.84
#